data_AF-A0A067GNL9-F1
#
_entry.id   AF-A0A067GNL9-F1
#
_cell.length_a   1.000
_cell.length_b   1.000
_cell.length_c   1.000
_cell.angle_alpha   90.00
_cell.angle_beta   90.00
_cell.angle_gamma   90.00
#
_symmetry.space_group_name_H-M   'P 1'
#
loop_
_entity.id
_entity.type
_entity.pdbx_description
1 polymer ?
#
loop_
_entity_poly.entity_id
_entity_poly.type
_entity_poly.pdbx_seq_one_letter_code
_entity_poly.pdbx_strand_id
1 'polypeptide(L)'
;MVSTKQLLATIESALLGPSPPSPAQRIELIHAIHNSLSSFKSLLSYPPPKPSDRAQVQSREVRLPDSPPISLDDQDVQIALKLSDDLHLNEVDCVRLLVSANQECGLMGRDPIEILRLASGLWYTERRDLITALYILFRAVVLDQGLEEDIVVDIQKYLEDLVNTGLRQRLISLMK
;
A
#
# COMPACT_ATOMS: atom_id res chain seq x y z
N MET A 1 -11.34 -1.44 1.09
CA MET A 1 -10.13 -0.57 1.16
C MET A 1 -9.99 0.13 -0.19
N VAL A 2 -9.61 1.41 -0.20
CA VAL A 2 -9.27 2.11 -1.45
C VAL A 2 -7.91 1.60 -1.92
N SER A 3 -7.75 1.28 -3.21
CA SER A 3 -6.43 0.87 -3.72
C SER A 3 -5.46 2.04 -3.69
N THR A 4 -4.15 1.78 -3.55
CA THR A 4 -3.12 2.85 -3.52
C THR A 4 -3.14 3.69 -4.81
N LYS A 5 -3.45 3.05 -5.94
CA LYS A 5 -3.62 3.70 -7.24
C LYS A 5 -4.80 4.66 -7.24
N GLN A 6 -5.96 4.24 -6.70
CA GLN A 6 -7.13 5.09 -6.61
C GLN A 6 -6.90 6.25 -5.64
N LEU A 7 -6.27 5.98 -4.49
CA LEU A 7 -5.86 7.00 -3.53
C LEU A 7 -4.99 8.07 -4.19
N LEU A 8 -3.94 7.66 -4.91
CA LEU A 8 -3.04 8.59 -5.59
C LEU A 8 -3.80 9.43 -6.62
N ALA A 9 -4.64 8.80 -7.46
CA ALA A 9 -5.44 9.51 -8.45
C ALA A 9 -6.40 10.55 -7.83
N THR A 10 -7.05 10.21 -6.72
CA THR A 10 -7.90 11.15 -5.96
C THR A 10 -7.09 12.33 -5.43
N ILE A 11 -5.91 12.07 -4.86
CA ILE A 11 -5.00 13.12 -4.34
C ILE A 11 -4.51 14.04 -5.46
N GLU A 12 -4.05 13.49 -6.58
CA GLU A 12 -3.58 14.26 -7.74
C GLU A 12 -4.70 15.14 -8.31
N SER A 13 -5.89 14.57 -8.50
CA SER A 13 -7.06 15.30 -9.00
C SER A 13 -7.46 16.47 -8.10
N ALA A 14 -7.40 16.28 -6.77
CA ALA A 14 -7.81 17.30 -5.81
C ALA A 14 -6.74 18.38 -5.57
N LEU A 15 -5.45 18.02 -5.57
CA LEU A 15 -4.37 18.90 -5.08
C LEU A 15 -3.43 19.42 -6.17
N LEU A 16 -3.40 18.79 -7.35
CA LEU A 16 -2.56 19.21 -8.48
C LEU A 16 -3.36 19.79 -9.65
N GLY A 17 -4.69 19.85 -9.52
CA GLY A 17 -5.57 20.43 -10.52
C GLY A 17 -5.29 21.93 -10.77
N PRO A 18 -5.64 22.45 -11.95
CA PRO A 18 -5.44 23.87 -12.28
C PRO A 18 -6.39 24.82 -11.53
N SER A 19 -7.40 24.27 -10.85
CA SER A 19 -8.41 24.99 -10.09
C SER A 19 -8.49 24.46 -8.66
N PRO A 20 -8.94 25.27 -7.69
CA PRO A 20 -9.22 24.79 -6.34
C PRO A 20 -10.18 23.59 -6.35
N PRO A 21 -10.01 22.62 -5.45
CA PRO A 21 -10.87 21.44 -5.40
C PRO A 21 -12.31 21.83 -5.03
N SER A 22 -13.26 21.27 -5.77
CA SER A 22 -14.69 21.38 -5.47
C SER A 22 -15.03 20.74 -4.12
N PRO A 23 -16.15 21.11 -3.47
CA PRO A 23 -16.58 20.51 -2.20
C PRO A 23 -16.66 18.97 -2.24
N ALA A 24 -17.12 18.41 -3.37
CA ALA A 24 -17.18 16.95 -3.55
C ALA A 24 -15.78 16.31 -3.57
N GLN A 25 -14.83 16.90 -4.30
CA GLN A 25 -13.44 16.42 -4.36
C GLN A 25 -12.76 16.48 -2.98
N ARG A 26 -13.09 17.48 -2.15
CA ARG A 26 -12.58 17.57 -0.77
C ARG A 26 -13.07 16.42 0.08
N ILE A 27 -14.37 16.15 0.05
CA ILE A 27 -14.95 15.03 0.80
C ILE A 27 -14.32 13.72 0.37
N GLU A 28 -14.17 13.51 -0.95
CA GLU A 28 -13.54 12.32 -1.50
C GLU A 28 -12.06 12.20 -1.06
N LEU A 29 -11.31 13.29 -1.11
CA LEU A 29 -9.92 13.36 -0.67
C LEU A 29 -9.76 12.93 0.79
N ILE A 30 -10.51 13.58 1.69
CA ILE A 30 -10.43 13.30 3.13
C ILE A 30 -10.85 11.85 3.42
N HIS A 31 -11.90 11.37 2.75
CA HIS A 31 -12.35 9.99 2.89
C HIS A 31 -11.30 8.98 2.40
N ALA A 32 -10.68 9.22 1.24
CA ALA A 32 -9.65 8.36 0.67
C ALA A 32 -8.41 8.28 1.58
N ILE A 33 -7.97 9.43 2.11
CA ILE A 33 -6.83 9.54 3.02
C ILE A 33 -7.10 8.78 4.33
N HIS A 34 -8.28 8.95 4.94
CA HIS A 34 -8.65 8.24 6.16
C HIS A 34 -8.76 6.73 5.96
N ASN A 35 -9.37 6.28 4.85
CA ASN A 35 -9.47 4.85 4.54
C ASN A 35 -8.10 4.19 4.27
N SER A 36 -7.08 5.00 3.97
CA SER A 36 -5.72 4.54 3.67
C SER A 36 -4.77 4.69 4.86
N LEU A 37 -5.27 5.10 6.03
CA LEU A 37 -4.46 5.37 7.23
C LEU A 37 -3.59 4.17 7.63
N SER A 38 -4.14 2.94 7.58
CA SER A 38 -3.38 1.73 7.89
C SER A 38 -2.20 1.52 6.94
N SER A 39 -2.41 1.74 5.64
CA SER A 39 -1.36 1.64 4.60
C SER A 39 -0.26 2.68 4.79
N PHE A 40 -0.59 3.91 5.19
CA PHE A 40 0.42 4.92 5.51
C PHE A 40 1.14 4.64 6.83
N LYS A 41 0.44 4.11 7.84
CA LYS A 41 1.05 3.72 9.12
C LYS A 41 2.03 2.56 8.95
N SER A 42 1.77 1.62 8.04
CA SER A 42 2.69 0.53 7.69
C SER A 42 3.73 0.91 6.62
N LEU A 43 3.67 2.11 6.06
CA LEU A 43 4.63 2.56 5.06
C LEU A 43 6.07 2.49 5.59
N LEU A 44 6.97 1.89 4.80
CA LEU A 44 8.36 1.59 5.16
C LEU A 44 8.53 0.55 6.29
N SER A 45 7.46 -0.13 6.69
CA SER A 45 7.52 -1.26 7.63
C SER A 45 7.25 -2.54 6.87
N TYR A 46 8.32 -3.24 6.49
CA TYR A 46 8.23 -4.50 5.73
C TYR A 46 8.85 -5.61 6.57
N PRO A 47 8.03 -6.47 7.20
CA PRO A 47 8.55 -7.56 7.99
C PRO A 47 9.40 -8.50 7.11
N PRO A 48 10.59 -8.91 7.57
CA PRO A 48 11.41 -9.86 6.83
C PRO A 48 10.81 -11.27 6.86
N PRO A 49 11.35 -12.22 6.07
CA PRO A 49 10.96 -13.62 6.11
C PRO A 49 11.01 -14.18 7.54
N LYS A 50 9.99 -14.96 7.91
CA LYS A 50 9.82 -15.47 9.27
C LYS A 50 9.58 -16.98 9.25
N PRO A 51 10.40 -17.80 9.94
CA PRO A 51 10.30 -19.27 9.84
C PRO A 51 8.93 -19.87 10.17
N SER A 52 8.20 -19.30 11.14
CA SER A 52 6.84 -19.76 11.47
C SER A 52 5.85 -19.52 10.34
N ASP A 53 6.01 -18.39 9.65
CA ASP A 53 5.11 -17.92 8.61
C ASP A 53 5.44 -18.67 7.31
N ARG A 54 6.73 -18.94 7.07
CA ARG A 54 7.20 -19.88 6.04
C ARG A 54 6.62 -21.28 6.21
N ALA A 55 6.65 -21.82 7.43
CA ALA A 55 6.07 -23.13 7.74
C ALA A 55 4.55 -23.16 7.49
N GLN A 56 3.85 -22.06 7.79
CA GLN A 56 2.43 -21.91 7.52
C GLN A 56 2.12 -21.89 6.01
N VAL A 57 2.91 -21.19 5.20
CA VAL A 57 2.76 -21.22 3.74
C VAL A 57 3.03 -22.62 3.21
N GLN A 58 4.06 -23.31 3.71
CA GLN A 58 4.37 -24.70 3.33
C GLN A 58 3.28 -25.70 3.73
N SER A 59 2.55 -25.44 4.83
CA SER A 59 1.39 -26.26 5.21
C SER A 59 0.14 -25.98 4.37
N ARG A 60 0.22 -25.05 3.40
CA ARG A 60 -0.84 -24.71 2.42
C ARG A 60 -2.09 -24.06 3.02
N GLU A 61 -2.09 -23.72 4.30
CA GLU A 61 -3.21 -23.08 4.97
C GLU A 61 -2.73 -21.80 5.66
N VAL A 62 -3.01 -20.66 5.05
CA VAL A 62 -2.51 -19.36 5.49
C VAL A 62 -3.66 -18.52 6.03
N ARG A 63 -3.43 -17.88 7.18
CA ARG A 63 -4.38 -16.96 7.79
C ARG A 63 -3.89 -15.53 7.59
N LEU A 64 -4.53 -14.82 6.66
CA LEU A 64 -4.33 -13.37 6.54
C LEU A 64 -5.09 -12.65 7.66
N PRO A 65 -4.62 -11.46 8.10
CA PRO A 65 -5.42 -10.59 8.96
C PRO A 65 -6.80 -10.32 8.33
N ASP A 66 -7.85 -10.37 9.15
CA ASP A 66 -9.23 -10.04 8.76
C ASP A 66 -9.83 -10.88 7.63
N SER A 67 -9.25 -12.04 7.32
CA SER A 67 -9.73 -12.95 6.27
C SER A 67 -9.87 -14.38 6.79
N PRO A 68 -10.78 -15.19 6.21
CA PRO A 68 -10.82 -16.63 6.50
C PRO A 68 -9.51 -17.30 6.05
N PRO A 69 -9.18 -18.49 6.58
CA PRO A 69 -8.03 -19.26 6.11
C PRO A 69 -8.09 -19.49 4.60
N ILE A 70 -6.95 -19.29 3.94
CA ILE A 70 -6.78 -19.46 2.50
C ILE A 70 -6.03 -20.77 2.27
N SER A 71 -6.61 -21.64 1.44
CA SER A 71 -5.95 -22.85 0.97
C SER A 71 -5.13 -22.52 -0.28
N LEU A 72 -3.86 -22.90 -0.28
CA LEU A 72 -2.92 -22.71 -1.40
C LEU A 72 -2.71 -24.04 -2.14
N ASP A 73 -2.54 -23.96 -3.45
CA ASP A 73 -2.02 -25.10 -4.22
C ASP A 73 -0.48 -25.12 -4.23
N ASP A 74 0.12 -26.14 -4.84
CA ASP A 74 1.58 -26.26 -4.89
C ASP A 74 2.24 -25.11 -5.64
N GLN A 75 1.58 -24.55 -6.66
CA GLN A 75 2.12 -23.45 -7.44
C GLN A 75 2.11 -22.15 -6.63
N ASP A 76 1.02 -21.86 -5.93
CA ASP A 76 0.87 -20.71 -5.04
C ASP A 76 1.94 -20.71 -3.94
N VAL A 77 2.22 -21.88 -3.35
CA VAL A 77 3.29 -22.04 -2.36
C VAL A 77 4.65 -21.69 -2.96
N GLN A 78 4.97 -22.22 -4.15
CA GLN A 78 6.25 -21.93 -4.80
C GLN A 78 6.40 -20.45 -5.14
N ILE A 79 5.33 -19.82 -5.64
CA ILE A 79 5.34 -18.38 -5.96
C ILE A 79 5.52 -17.55 -4.69
N ALA A 80 4.77 -17.83 -3.62
CA ALA A 80 4.86 -17.08 -2.37
C ALA A 80 6.25 -17.17 -1.73
N LEU A 81 6.85 -18.36 -1.70
CA LEU A 81 8.21 -18.56 -1.19
C LEU A 81 9.25 -17.85 -2.07
N LYS A 82 9.10 -17.93 -3.39
CA LYS A 82 9.99 -17.22 -4.31
C LYS A 82 9.89 -15.70 -4.17
N LEU A 83 8.67 -15.15 -4.03
CA LEU A 83 8.47 -13.73 -3.74
C LEU A 83 9.14 -13.32 -2.43
N SER A 84 9.03 -14.15 -1.40
CA SER A 84 9.64 -13.89 -0.10
C SER A 84 11.16 -13.82 -0.20
N ASP A 85 11.75 -14.77 -0.92
CA ASP A 85 13.19 -14.84 -1.13
C ASP A 85 13.69 -13.67 -2.02
N ASP A 86 12.98 -13.35 -3.10
CA ASP A 86 13.35 -12.29 -4.06
C ASP A 86 13.18 -10.88 -3.46
N LEU A 87 12.13 -10.64 -2.67
CA LEU A 87 11.81 -9.32 -2.11
C LEU A 87 12.28 -9.14 -0.66
N HIS A 88 12.85 -10.19 -0.04
CA HIS A 88 13.12 -10.27 1.39
C HIS A 88 11.91 -9.84 2.23
N LEU A 89 10.76 -10.43 1.92
CA LEU A 89 9.46 -10.09 2.49
C LEU A 89 8.84 -11.27 3.24
N ASN A 90 8.11 -11.00 4.30
CA ASN A 90 7.35 -12.01 5.03
C ASN A 90 6.41 -12.82 4.13
N GLU A 91 6.38 -14.13 4.35
CA GLU A 91 5.64 -15.07 3.51
C GLU A 91 4.11 -14.82 3.51
N VAL A 92 3.53 -14.34 4.61
CA VAL A 92 2.10 -13.98 4.69
C VAL A 92 1.80 -12.74 3.84
N ASP A 93 2.70 -11.75 3.83
CA ASP A 93 2.60 -10.58 2.96
C ASP A 93 2.73 -10.97 1.48
N CYS A 94 3.60 -11.94 1.16
CA CYS A 94 3.71 -12.51 -0.19
C CYS A 94 2.41 -13.19 -0.63
N VAL A 95 1.74 -13.92 0.27
CA VAL A 95 0.43 -14.52 -0.01
C VAL A 95 -0.63 -13.45 -0.25
N ARG A 96 -0.62 -12.33 0.50
CA ARG A 96 -1.51 -11.20 0.22
C ARG A 96 -1.31 -10.66 -1.20
N LEU A 97 -0.07 -10.44 -1.62
CA LEU A 97 0.25 -9.98 -2.97
C LEU A 97 -0.20 -10.99 -4.04
N LEU A 98 -0.04 -12.28 -3.78
CA LEU A 98 -0.49 -13.35 -4.66
C LEU A 98 -2.01 -13.35 -4.82
N VAL A 99 -2.76 -13.14 -3.74
CA VAL A 99 -4.22 -12.98 -3.79
C VAL A 99 -4.60 -11.77 -4.63
N SER A 100 -3.95 -10.62 -4.44
CA SER A 100 -4.20 -9.41 -5.25
C SER A 100 -3.88 -9.64 -6.73
N ALA A 101 -2.75 -10.27 -7.04
CA ALA A 101 -2.35 -10.58 -8.42
C ALA A 101 -3.37 -11.52 -9.10
N ASN A 102 -3.85 -12.53 -8.37
CA ASN A 102 -4.88 -13.44 -8.87
C ASN A 102 -6.23 -12.74 -9.13
N GLN A 103 -6.58 -11.74 -8.33
CA GLN A 103 -7.79 -10.93 -8.56
C GLN A 103 -7.66 -10.07 -9.84
N GLU A 104 -6.48 -9.55 -10.13
CA GLU A 104 -6.22 -8.73 -11.33
C GLU A 104 -6.07 -9.54 -12.62
N CYS A 105 -5.49 -10.75 -12.57
CA CYS A 105 -5.32 -11.61 -13.76
C CYS A 105 -6.65 -12.12 -14.35
N GLY A 106 -7.75 -12.09 -13.60
CA GLY A 106 -9.04 -12.62 -14.07
C GLY A 106 -9.06 -14.13 -14.28
N LEU A 107 -9.90 -14.61 -15.21
CA LEU A 107 -10.20 -16.05 -15.41
C LEU A 107 -9.38 -16.74 -16.53
N MET A 108 -8.50 -16.03 -17.23
CA MET A 108 -7.72 -16.59 -18.34
C MET A 108 -6.36 -17.09 -17.83
N GLY A 109 -6.01 -18.33 -18.18
CA GLY A 109 -4.70 -19.00 -18.04
C GLY A 109 -3.69 -18.39 -17.05
N ARG A 110 -3.47 -19.07 -15.92
CA ARG A 110 -2.54 -18.65 -14.85
C ARG A 110 -1.13 -19.16 -15.08
N ASP A 111 -0.37 -18.53 -15.98
CA ASP A 111 1.06 -18.84 -16.07
C ASP A 111 1.77 -18.44 -14.76
N PRO A 112 2.49 -19.36 -14.08
CA PRO A 112 3.13 -19.07 -12.80
C PRO A 112 4.08 -17.88 -12.85
N ILE A 113 4.78 -17.68 -13.97
CA ILE A 113 5.77 -16.61 -14.12
C ILE A 113 5.05 -15.26 -14.27
N GLU A 114 3.92 -15.22 -14.97
CA GLU A 114 3.09 -14.02 -15.09
C GLU A 114 2.54 -13.58 -13.73
N ILE A 115 2.02 -14.51 -12.93
CA ILE A 115 1.52 -14.21 -11.58
C ILE A 115 2.65 -13.70 -10.68
N LEU A 116 3.81 -14.36 -10.70
CA LEU A 116 4.99 -13.94 -9.94
C LEU A 116 5.41 -12.51 -10.29
N ARG A 117 5.45 -12.19 -11.59
CA ARG A 117 5.79 -10.85 -12.09
C ARG A 117 4.75 -9.82 -11.69
N LEU A 118 3.46 -10.15 -11.79
CA LEU A 118 2.39 -9.25 -11.39
C LEU A 118 2.43 -8.96 -9.89
N ALA A 119 2.55 -9.99 -9.04
CA ALA A 119 2.66 -9.83 -7.59
C ALA A 119 3.87 -8.96 -7.18
N SER A 120 5.02 -9.17 -7.84
CA SER A 120 6.19 -8.31 -7.66
C SER A 120 5.93 -6.87 -8.13
N GLY A 121 5.26 -6.70 -9.27
CA GLY A 121 4.88 -5.41 -9.82
C GLY A 121 3.92 -4.64 -8.89
N LEU A 122 2.94 -5.32 -8.31
CA LEU A 122 2.02 -4.76 -7.31
C LEU A 122 2.80 -4.26 -6.09
N TRP A 123 3.74 -5.05 -5.58
CA TRP A 123 4.58 -4.64 -4.47
C TRP A 123 5.29 -3.31 -4.75
N TYR A 124 5.98 -3.17 -5.88
CA TYR A 124 6.69 -1.91 -6.18
C TYR A 124 5.72 -0.76 -6.45
N THR A 125 4.61 -1.03 -7.15
CA THR A 125 3.64 0.00 -7.54
C THR A 125 2.90 0.56 -6.33
N GLU A 126 2.40 -0.29 -5.43
CA GLU A 126 1.72 0.15 -4.20
C GLU A 126 2.58 1.08 -3.36
N ARG A 127 3.89 0.76 -3.23
CA ARG A 127 4.85 1.60 -2.49
C ARG A 127 5.10 2.92 -3.14
N ARG A 128 5.38 2.89 -4.44
CA ARG A 128 5.61 4.11 -5.20
C ARG A 128 4.39 5.02 -5.08
N ASP A 129 3.19 4.46 -5.24
CA ASP A 129 1.96 5.24 -5.20
C ASP A 129 1.73 5.85 -3.80
N LEU A 130 1.98 5.09 -2.71
CA LEU A 130 1.91 5.63 -1.34
C LEU A 130 2.97 6.71 -1.06
N ILE A 131 4.21 6.53 -1.52
CA ILE A 131 5.28 7.52 -1.36
C ILE A 131 4.93 8.80 -2.13
N THR A 132 4.46 8.67 -3.38
CA THR A 132 4.04 9.81 -4.19
C THR A 132 2.85 10.53 -3.56
N ALA A 133 1.85 9.79 -3.09
CA ALA A 133 0.70 10.35 -2.38
C ALA A 133 1.15 11.13 -1.14
N LEU A 134 2.02 10.54 -0.31
CA LEU A 134 2.58 11.19 0.87
C LEU A 134 3.35 12.47 0.51
N TYR A 135 4.17 12.42 -0.54
CA TYR A 135 4.90 13.58 -1.05
C TYR A 135 3.95 14.71 -1.46
N ILE A 136 2.88 14.40 -2.21
CA ILE A 136 1.90 15.42 -2.64
C ILE A 136 1.19 16.02 -1.43
N LEU A 137 0.82 15.23 -0.42
CA LEU A 137 0.20 15.73 0.81
C LEU A 137 1.15 16.66 1.57
N PHE A 138 2.42 16.29 1.75
CA PHE A 138 3.41 17.20 2.35
C PHE A 138 3.57 18.48 1.55
N ARG A 139 3.66 18.36 0.22
CA ARG A 139 3.78 19.51 -0.68
C ARG A 139 2.59 20.46 -0.50
N ALA A 140 1.37 19.94 -0.36
CA ALA A 140 0.14 20.73 -0.19
C ALA A 140 0.11 21.54 1.12
N VAL A 141 0.74 21.05 2.18
CA VAL A 141 0.81 21.74 3.48
C VAL A 141 2.03 22.66 3.59
N VAL A 142 3.16 22.24 3.03
CA VAL A 142 4.45 22.96 3.23
C VAL A 142 4.67 24.04 2.18
N LEU A 143 4.18 23.84 0.95
CA LEU A 143 4.25 24.86 -0.09
C LEU A 143 2.94 25.63 -0.11
N ASP A 144 3.02 26.96 -0.02
CA ASP A 144 1.85 27.83 -0.21
C ASP A 144 1.36 27.71 -1.66
N GLN A 145 0.39 26.83 -1.88
CA GLN A 145 -0.19 26.50 -3.19
C GLN A 145 -1.52 27.22 -3.44
N GLY A 146 -1.90 28.17 -2.58
CA GLY A 146 -3.21 28.84 -2.69
C GLY A 146 -4.39 27.90 -2.45
N LEU A 147 -4.18 26.81 -1.71
CA LEU A 147 -5.26 25.95 -1.22
C LEU A 147 -6.02 26.65 -0.09
N GLU A 148 -7.30 26.32 0.05
CA GLU A 148 -8.09 26.85 1.15
C GLU A 148 -7.61 26.32 2.51
N GLU A 149 -7.66 27.19 3.52
CA GLU A 149 -7.08 26.96 4.84
C GLU A 149 -7.70 25.75 5.55
N ASP A 150 -8.99 25.48 5.34
CA ASP A 150 -9.71 24.34 5.91
C ASP A 150 -9.08 22.99 5.47
N ILE A 151 -8.84 22.83 4.17
CA ILE A 151 -8.22 21.61 3.62
C ILE A 151 -6.79 21.46 4.14
N VAL A 152 -6.03 22.56 4.14
CA VAL A 152 -4.63 22.53 4.59
C VAL A 152 -4.56 22.06 6.04
N VAL A 153 -5.43 22.59 6.91
CA VAL A 153 -5.51 22.20 8.31
C VAL A 153 -5.88 20.71 8.47
N ASP A 154 -6.81 20.20 7.68
CA ASP A 154 -7.22 18.79 7.77
C ASP A 154 -6.13 17.83 7.27
N ILE A 155 -5.45 18.16 6.16
CA ILE A 155 -4.28 17.39 5.69
C ILE A 155 -3.15 17.47 6.70
N GLN A 156 -2.91 18.64 7.30
CA GLN A 156 -1.87 18.83 8.30
C GLN A 156 -2.10 17.93 9.52
N LYS A 157 -3.31 17.92 10.10
CA LYS A 157 -3.66 17.04 11.23
C LYS A 157 -3.40 15.57 10.90
N TYR A 158 -3.75 15.16 9.69
CA TYR A 158 -3.51 13.80 9.21
C TYR A 158 -2.00 13.47 9.15
N LEU A 159 -1.21 14.35 8.55
CA LEU A 159 0.25 14.17 8.46
C LEU A 159 0.91 14.16 9.84
N GLU A 160 0.42 14.99 10.78
CA GLU A 160 0.89 14.99 12.16
C GLU A 160 0.64 13.64 12.85
N ASP A 161 -0.55 13.03 12.70
CA ASP A 161 -0.83 11.68 13.23
C ASP A 161 0.14 10.65 12.63
N LEU A 162 0.38 10.69 11.31
CA LEU A 162 1.32 9.78 10.66
C LEU A 162 2.76 9.93 11.18
N VAL A 163 3.22 11.17 11.32
CA VAL A 163 4.56 11.47 11.84
C VAL A 163 4.69 10.98 13.29
N ASN A 164 3.68 11.23 14.12
CA ASN A 164 3.65 10.84 15.52
C ASN A 164 3.55 9.31 15.72
N THR A 165 2.97 8.59 14.76
CA THR A 165 2.85 7.11 14.78
C THR A 165 4.07 6.38 14.21
N GLY A 166 5.21 7.08 14.07
CA GLY A 166 6.51 6.46 13.83
C GLY A 166 7.05 6.59 12.41
N LEU A 167 6.33 7.25 11.49
CA LEU A 167 6.79 7.42 10.10
C LEU A 167 8.13 8.15 10.04
N ARG A 168 8.32 9.17 10.89
CA ARG A 168 9.58 9.93 10.98
C ARG A 168 10.75 9.02 11.35
N GLN A 169 10.58 8.15 12.32
CA GLN A 169 11.63 7.24 12.78
C GLN A 169 11.99 6.24 11.68
N ARG A 170 10.99 5.71 10.97
CA ARG A 170 11.21 4.81 9.81
C ARG A 170 12.01 5.51 8.70
N LEU A 171 11.66 6.74 8.33
CA LEU A 171 12.43 7.52 7.35
C LEU A 171 13.89 7.72 7.80
N ILE A 172 14.11 8.13 9.05
CA ILE A 172 15.46 8.33 9.60
C ILE A 172 16.27 7.03 9.58
N SER A 173 15.66 5.87 9.86
CA SER A 173 16.36 4.59 9.85
C SER A 173 16.88 4.17 8.48
N LEU A 174 16.30 4.67 7.38
CA LEU A 174 16.74 4.38 6.01
C LEU A 174 17.89 5.26 5.53
N MET A 175 18.13 6.39 6.21
CA MET A 175 19.17 7.36 5.84
C MET A 175 20.51 7.12 6.56
N LYS A 176 20.57 6.10 7.42
CA LYS A 176 21.77 5.71 8.18
C LYS A 176 22.49 4.59 7.47
#